data_AF-A0A0S2HVQ3-F1
#
_entry.id   AF-A0A0S2HVQ3-F1
#
_cell.length_a   1.000
_cell.length_b   1.000
_cell.length_c   1.000
_cell.angle_alpha   90.00
_cell.angle_beta   90.00
_cell.angle_gamma   90.00
#
_symmetry.space_group_name_H-M   'P 1'
#
loop_
_entity.id
_entity.type
_entity.pdbx_description
1 polymer ?
#
loop_
_entity_poly.entity_id
_entity_poly.type
_entity_poly.pdbx_seq_one_letter_code
_entity_poly.pdbx_strand_id
1 'polypeptide(L)'
;MGLFRRDKNTNKPVIRQIIDLIPIHLLQRVIQTHQTDKYCHKYKTYDQLVALMFEQLFRCSTLEDISVGIGASKTFIRDLGLEQSPAKSTMSDGNRKRDYKVFESLYMNLLSYYSHLLKKHSYRKTIDEI
;
A
#
# COMPACT_ATOMS: atom_id res chain seq x y z
N MET A 1 -18.62 1.41 -4.12
CA MET A 1 -17.34 0.76 -3.76
C MET A 1 -16.71 0.06 -4.97
N GLY A 2 -15.98 0.78 -5.82
CA GLY A 2 -15.36 0.22 -7.04
C GLY A 2 -14.02 -0.50 -6.81
N LEU A 3 -13.36 -0.28 -5.67
CA LEU A 3 -11.99 -0.77 -5.44
C LEU A 3 -11.89 -2.27 -5.13
N PHE A 4 -12.96 -2.88 -4.61
CA PHE A 4 -13.09 -4.34 -4.48
C PHE A 4 -13.41 -5.02 -5.83
N ARG A 5 -13.81 -4.24 -6.84
CA ARG A 5 -14.17 -4.79 -8.15
C ARG A 5 -12.94 -5.42 -8.77
N ARG A 6 -13.07 -6.68 -9.16
CA ARG A 6 -12.06 -7.36 -9.95
C ARG A 6 -12.17 -6.90 -11.39
N ASP A 7 -11.02 -6.61 -11.99
CA ASP A 7 -10.96 -6.40 -13.43
C ASP A 7 -11.14 -7.73 -14.17
N LYS A 8 -11.84 -7.71 -15.31
CA LYS A 8 -12.13 -8.92 -16.08
C LYS A 8 -10.89 -9.51 -16.74
N ASN A 9 -9.89 -8.70 -17.06
CA ASN A 9 -8.70 -9.13 -17.79
C ASN A 9 -7.60 -9.64 -16.86
N THR A 10 -7.36 -8.93 -15.75
CA THR A 10 -6.31 -9.30 -14.79
C THR A 10 -6.81 -10.17 -13.65
N ASN A 11 -8.13 -10.27 -13.47
CA ASN A 11 -8.79 -10.92 -12.34
C ASN A 11 -8.20 -10.48 -10.98
N LYS A 12 -7.82 -9.21 -10.84
CA LYS A 12 -7.28 -8.61 -9.61
C LYS A 12 -8.15 -7.42 -9.18
N PRO A 13 -8.33 -7.18 -7.86
CA PRO A 13 -8.98 -5.98 -7.38
C PRO A 13 -8.16 -4.74 -7.76
N VAL A 14 -8.82 -3.59 -7.97
CA VAL A 14 -8.17 -2.35 -8.41
C VAL A 14 -7.05 -1.92 -7.46
N ILE A 15 -7.25 -2.02 -6.15
CA ILE A 15 -6.20 -1.71 -5.16
C ILE A 15 -4.93 -2.56 -5.37
N ARG A 16 -5.08 -3.85 -5.71
CA ARG A 16 -3.90 -4.69 -5.99
C ARG A 16 -3.16 -4.22 -7.23
N GLN A 17 -3.88 -3.77 -8.26
CA GLN A 17 -3.25 -3.21 -9.46
C GLN A 17 -2.45 -1.94 -9.13
N ILE A 18 -2.95 -1.10 -8.22
CA ILE A 18 -2.23 0.09 -7.74
C ILE A 18 -0.98 -0.31 -6.94
N ILE A 19 -1.08 -1.29 -6.03
CA ILE A 19 0.07 -1.79 -5.26
C ILE A 19 1.12 -2.41 -6.17
N ASP A 20 0.71 -3.12 -7.23
CA ASP A 20 1.61 -3.72 -8.22
C ASP A 20 2.42 -2.66 -9.01
N LEU A 21 2.03 -1.37 -8.97
CA LEU A 21 2.83 -0.26 -9.53
C LEU A 21 4.01 0.14 -8.64
N ILE A 22 4.18 -0.45 -7.45
CA ILE A 22 5.35 -0.22 -6.61
C ILE A 22 6.37 -1.31 -6.91
N PRO A 23 7.52 -1.00 -7.55
CA PRO A 23 8.52 -2.01 -7.84
C PRO A 23 9.07 -2.62 -6.53
N ILE A 24 8.98 -3.95 -6.42
CA ILE A 24 9.33 -4.67 -5.17
C ILE A 24 10.76 -4.40 -4.70
N HIS A 25 11.69 -4.23 -5.63
CA HIS A 25 13.10 -3.97 -5.32
C HIS A 25 13.30 -2.61 -4.64
N LEU A 26 12.47 -1.60 -4.96
CA LEU A 26 12.54 -0.29 -4.30
C LEU A 26 12.05 -0.39 -2.85
N LEU A 27 10.96 -1.13 -2.63
CA LEU A 27 10.47 -1.39 -1.28
C LEU A 27 11.51 -2.16 -0.44
N GLN A 28 12.08 -3.23 -0.99
CA GLN A 28 13.12 -4.01 -0.31
C GLN A 28 14.35 -3.14 0.05
N ARG A 29 14.79 -2.28 -0.86
CA ARG A 29 15.91 -1.36 -0.62
C ARG A 29 15.63 -0.45 0.58
N VAL A 30 14.44 0.13 0.63
CA VAL A 30 14.03 1.04 1.72
C VAL A 30 13.90 0.29 3.04
N ILE A 31 13.35 -0.93 3.04
CA ILE A 31 13.27 -1.79 4.23
C ILE A 31 14.67 -2.09 4.78
N GLN A 32 15.64 -2.37 3.90
CA GLN A 32 17.02 -2.66 4.30
C GLN A 32 17.72 -1.41 4.86
N THR A 33 17.56 -0.26 4.20
CA THR A 33 18.16 1.02 4.64
C THR A 33 17.67 1.43 6.02
N HIS A 34 16.37 1.32 6.28
CA HIS A 34 15.77 1.73 7.55
C HIS A 34 15.66 0.59 8.59
N GLN A 35 16.09 -0.63 8.21
CA GLN A 35 16.01 -1.83 9.05
C GLN A 35 14.63 -2.09 9.67
N THR A 36 13.54 -1.70 9.00
CA THR A 36 12.19 -1.63 9.57
C THR A 36 11.52 -2.98 9.82
N ASP A 37 12.05 -4.04 9.22
CA ASP A 37 11.59 -5.41 9.41
C ASP A 37 12.51 -6.21 10.34
N LYS A 38 13.60 -5.60 10.83
CA LYS A 38 14.50 -6.21 11.79
C LYS A 38 13.73 -6.43 13.11
N TYR A 39 13.73 -7.67 13.59
CA TYR A 39 12.96 -8.10 14.78
C TYR A 39 11.42 -7.98 14.65
N CYS A 40 10.88 -7.78 13.44
CA CYS A 40 9.43 -7.72 13.23
C CYS A 40 8.89 -9.04 12.65
N HIS A 41 7.99 -9.70 13.40
CA HIS A 41 7.50 -11.04 13.02
C HIS A 41 6.13 -11.05 12.33
N LYS A 42 5.22 -10.11 12.64
CA LYS A 42 3.80 -10.19 12.25
C LYS A 42 3.26 -9.01 11.44
N TYR A 43 3.95 -7.87 11.43
CA TYR A 43 3.48 -6.65 10.76
C TYR A 43 4.65 -5.92 10.11
N LYS A 44 5.11 -6.51 9.02
CA LYS A 44 6.25 -6.03 8.24
C LYS A 44 5.89 -4.72 7.54
N THR A 45 6.90 -4.09 6.97
CA THR A 45 6.75 -2.81 6.28
C THR A 45 5.78 -2.90 5.11
N TYR A 46 5.76 -4.04 4.41
CA TYR A 46 4.76 -4.31 3.37
C TYR A 46 3.33 -4.32 3.92
N ASP A 47 3.09 -5.01 5.03
CA ASP A 47 1.76 -5.11 5.64
C ASP A 47 1.23 -3.72 6.02
N GLN A 48 2.10 -2.87 6.59
CA GLN A 48 1.77 -1.50 6.92
C GLN A 48 1.56 -0.63 5.69
N LEU A 49 2.36 -0.80 4.63
CA LEU A 49 2.16 -0.09 3.37
C LEU A 49 0.77 -0.40 2.78
N VAL A 50 0.38 -1.67 2.75
CA VAL A 50 -0.92 -2.11 2.25
C VAL A 50 -2.05 -1.53 3.10
N ALA A 51 -1.92 -1.54 4.43
CA ALA A 51 -2.91 -0.96 5.34
C ALA A 51 -3.09 0.55 5.11
N LEU A 52 -1.99 1.31 4.99
CA LEU A 52 -2.02 2.75 4.72
C LEU A 52 -2.62 3.06 3.34
N MET A 53 -2.25 2.30 2.31
CA MET A 53 -2.83 2.45 0.97
C MET A 53 -4.33 2.14 0.96
N PHE A 54 -4.75 1.10 1.69
CA PHE A 54 -6.16 0.77 1.85
C PHE A 54 -6.92 1.90 2.54
N GLU A 55 -6.39 2.42 3.65
CA GLU A 55 -6.98 3.53 4.40
C GLU A 55 -7.27 4.74 3.49
N GLN A 56 -6.26 5.18 2.72
CA GLN A 56 -6.37 6.36 1.86
C GLN A 56 -7.34 6.14 0.69
N LEU A 57 -7.29 4.97 0.05
CA LEU A 57 -8.13 4.69 -1.12
C LEU A 57 -9.60 4.44 -0.75
N PHE A 58 -9.85 3.82 0.41
CA PHE A 58 -11.21 3.50 0.88
C PHE A 58 -11.79 4.54 1.82
N ARG A 59 -11.03 5.60 2.15
CA ARG A 59 -11.42 6.66 3.09
C ARG A 59 -11.84 6.08 4.45
N CYS A 60 -11.06 5.13 4.95
CA CYS A 60 -11.28 4.55 6.27
C CYS A 60 -11.01 5.61 7.34
N SER A 61 -11.86 5.68 8.37
CA SER A 61 -11.73 6.65 9.46
C SER A 61 -11.03 6.07 10.67
N THR A 62 -10.98 4.73 10.78
CA THR A 62 -10.41 4.03 11.93
C THR A 62 -9.58 2.82 11.52
N LEU A 63 -8.68 2.39 12.42
CA LEU A 63 -7.96 1.12 12.27
C LEU A 63 -8.89 -0.10 12.25
N GLU A 64 -10.08 0.00 12.84
CA GLU A 64 -11.09 -1.06 12.79
C GLU A 64 -11.63 -1.20 11.36
N ASP A 65 -11.93 -0.08 10.70
CA ASP A 65 -12.42 -0.08 9.32
C ASP A 65 -11.42 -0.73 8.37
N ILE A 66 -10.12 -0.50 8.58
CA ILE A 66 -9.05 -1.13 7.81
C ILE A 66 -9.04 -2.66 8.06
N SER A 67 -9.05 -3.07 9.34
CA SER A 67 -9.02 -4.49 9.73
C SER A 67 -10.22 -5.26 9.19
N VAL A 68 -11.42 -4.70 9.32
CA VAL A 68 -12.66 -5.31 8.80
C VAL A 68 -12.70 -5.27 7.27
N GLY A 69 -12.30 -4.15 6.66
CA GLY A 69 -12.30 -3.97 5.21
C GLY A 69 -11.34 -4.91 4.47
N ILE A 70 -10.11 -5.05 4.97
CA ILE A 70 -9.14 -6.04 4.47
C ILE A 70 -9.62 -7.47 4.80
N GLY A 71 -10.22 -7.64 5.98
CA GLY A 71 -10.78 -8.89 6.48
C GLY A 71 -12.03 -9.40 5.75
N ALA A 72 -12.55 -8.67 4.75
CA ALA A 72 -13.80 -8.99 4.07
C ALA A 72 -13.84 -10.39 3.45
N SER A 73 -12.70 -10.89 2.94
CA SER A 73 -12.59 -12.28 2.49
C SER A 73 -11.14 -12.78 2.46
N LYS A 74 -10.94 -14.09 2.64
CA LYS A 74 -9.62 -14.74 2.49
C LYS A 74 -9.03 -14.53 1.09
N THR A 75 -9.87 -14.51 0.07
CA THR A 75 -9.45 -14.23 -1.32
C THR A 75 -8.86 -12.82 -1.43
N PHE A 76 -9.51 -11.82 -0.85
CA PHE A 76 -9.06 -10.43 -0.88
C PHE A 76 -7.74 -10.23 -0.13
N ILE A 77 -7.60 -10.84 1.06
CA ILE A 77 -6.34 -10.87 1.82
C ILE A 77 -5.20 -11.42 0.94
N ARG A 78 -5.43 -12.57 0.29
CA ARG A 78 -4.46 -13.19 -0.61
C ARG A 78 -4.15 -12.32 -1.82
N ASP A 79 -5.15 -11.68 -2.43
CA ASP A 79 -4.93 -10.78 -3.57
C ASP A 79 -4.05 -9.60 -3.17
N LEU A 80 -4.19 -9.08 -1.95
CA LEU A 80 -3.32 -8.04 -1.40
C LEU A 80 -1.92 -8.54 -1.03
N GLY A 81 -1.65 -9.85 -1.12
CA GLY A 81 -0.36 -10.44 -0.75
C GLY A 81 -0.12 -10.46 0.76
N LEU A 82 -1.18 -10.42 1.56
CA LEU A 82 -1.10 -10.52 3.02
C LEU A 82 -1.35 -11.97 3.46
N GLU A 83 -0.77 -12.37 4.59
CA GLU A 83 -1.06 -13.67 5.21
C GLU A 83 -2.39 -13.63 5.97
N GLN A 84 -2.72 -12.48 6.56
CA GLN A 84 -3.92 -12.25 7.37
C GLN A 84 -4.30 -10.76 7.34
N SER A 85 -5.55 -10.45 7.72
CA SER A 85 -5.92 -9.07 7.98
C SER A 85 -5.13 -8.55 9.18
N PRO A 86 -4.52 -7.35 9.10
CA PRO A 86 -3.77 -6.78 10.22
C PRO A 86 -4.74 -6.41 11.35
N ALA A 87 -4.48 -6.91 12.55
CA ALA A 87 -5.30 -6.59 13.72
C ALA A 87 -5.10 -5.14 14.15
N LYS A 88 -6.16 -4.49 14.65
CA LYS A 88 -6.13 -3.10 15.15
C LYS A 88 -4.98 -2.81 16.12
N SER A 89 -4.78 -3.66 17.12
CA SER A 89 -3.69 -3.51 18.10
C SER A 89 -2.31 -3.61 17.45
N THR A 90 -2.16 -4.53 16.50
CA THR A 90 -0.92 -4.74 15.75
C THR A 90 -0.59 -3.53 14.87
N MET A 91 -1.59 -2.96 14.18
CA MET A 91 -1.42 -1.74 13.41
C MET A 91 -1.06 -0.55 14.29
N SER A 92 -1.73 -0.39 15.44
CA SER A 92 -1.43 0.68 16.41
C SER A 92 0.02 0.61 16.91
N ASP A 93 0.48 -0.57 17.30
CA ASP A 93 1.87 -0.78 17.73
C ASP A 93 2.87 -0.58 16.60
N GLY A 94 2.55 -1.05 15.39
CA GLY A 94 3.37 -0.85 14.19
C GLY A 94 3.52 0.63 13.84
N ASN A 95 2.42 1.38 13.84
CA ASN A 95 2.39 2.82 13.59
C ASN A 95 3.20 3.60 14.65
N ARG A 96 3.22 3.14 15.91
CA ARG A 96 4.05 3.75 16.96
C ARG A 96 5.54 3.47 16.78
N LYS A 97 5.89 2.24 16.39
CA LYS A 97 7.29 1.77 16.37
C LYS A 97 8.05 2.09 15.08
N ARG A 98 7.36 2.18 13.94
CA ARG A 98 7.98 2.40 12.63
C ARG A 98 7.96 3.88 12.26
N ASP A 99 9.13 4.46 12.05
CA ASP A 99 9.28 5.85 11.61
C ASP A 99 8.69 6.03 10.20
N TYR A 100 7.94 7.11 10.00
CA TYR A 100 7.31 7.46 8.71
C TYR A 100 8.34 7.67 7.58
N LYS A 101 9.60 7.97 7.93
CA LYS A 101 10.70 8.15 6.97
C LYS A 101 10.90 6.98 6.01
N VAL A 102 10.48 5.78 6.40
CA VAL A 102 10.49 4.61 5.51
C VAL A 102 9.57 4.86 4.29
N PHE A 103 8.35 5.36 4.51
CA PHE A 103 7.39 5.60 3.44
C PHE A 103 7.72 6.88 2.66
N GLU A 104 8.28 7.90 3.31
CA GLU A 104 8.84 9.08 2.64
C GLU A 104 9.96 8.68 1.67
N SER A 105 10.91 7.85 2.12
CA SER A 105 12.01 7.36 1.28
C SER A 105 11.49 6.53 0.11
N LEU A 106 10.47 5.70 0.34
CA LEU A 106 9.81 4.94 -0.71
C LEU A 106 9.18 5.87 -1.75
N TYR A 107 8.47 6.91 -1.30
CA TYR A 107 7.85 7.89 -2.19
C TYR A 107 8.89 8.61 -3.06
N MET A 108 10.00 9.09 -2.47
CA MET A 108 11.05 9.77 -3.23
C MET A 108 11.72 8.83 -4.25
N ASN A 109 11.93 7.56 -3.88
CA ASN A 109 12.44 6.54 -4.79
C ASN A 109 11.47 6.27 -5.95
N LEU A 110 10.17 6.20 -5.68
CA LEU A 110 9.14 6.04 -6.72
C LEU A 110 9.08 7.23 -7.66
N LEU A 111 9.12 8.46 -7.11
CA LEU A 111 9.14 9.68 -7.91
C LEU A 111 10.35 9.72 -8.84
N SER A 112 11.52 9.33 -8.34
CA SER A 112 12.74 9.20 -9.16
C SER A 112 12.60 8.13 -10.24
N TYR A 113 12.12 6.94 -9.87
CA TYR A 113 11.95 5.79 -10.77
C TYR A 113 10.99 6.10 -11.94
N TYR A 114 9.88 6.77 -11.65
CA TYR A 114 8.88 7.13 -12.65
C TYR A 114 9.11 8.51 -13.29
N SER A 115 10.15 9.25 -12.88
CA SER A 115 10.38 10.65 -13.29
C SER A 115 10.39 10.84 -14.81
N HIS A 116 11.06 9.95 -15.55
CA HIS A 116 11.12 10.01 -17.01
C HIS A 116 9.75 9.78 -17.67
N LEU A 117 8.98 8.81 -17.15
CA LEU A 117 7.64 8.51 -17.64
C LEU A 117 6.68 9.69 -17.37
N LEU A 118 6.74 10.25 -16.17
CA LEU A 118 5.91 11.39 -15.76
C LEU A 118 6.23 12.64 -16.59
N LYS A 119 7.52 12.93 -16.82
CA LYS A 119 7.96 14.05 -17.69
C LYS A 119 7.44 13.90 -19.12
N LYS A 120 7.50 12.69 -19.69
CA LYS A 120 6.98 12.40 -21.04
C LYS A 120 5.49 12.70 -21.18
N HIS A 121 4.72 12.57 -20.09
CA HIS A 121 3.29 12.82 -20.05
C HIS A 121 2.91 14.16 -19.39
N SER A 122 3.85 15.10 -19.27
CA SER A 122 3.63 16.40 -18.61
C SER A 122 2.57 17.29 -19.30
N TYR A 123 2.14 16.96 -20.52
CA TYR A 123 1.12 17.70 -21.29
C TYR A 123 -0.33 17.32 -20.97
N ARG A 124 -0.61 16.63 -19.86
CA ARG A 124 -1.99 16.27 -19.52
C ARG A 124 -2.75 17.50 -18.99
N LYS A 125 -3.90 17.78 -19.62
CA LYS A 125 -4.90 18.73 -19.12
C LYS A 125 -5.31 18.37 -17.70
N THR A 126 -5.43 19.37 -16.85
CA THR A 126 -6.21 19.28 -15.62
C THR A 126 -7.60 18.75 -15.98
N ILE A 127 -8.02 17.65 -15.36
CA ILE A 127 -9.41 17.22 -15.44
C ILE A 127 -10.13 18.18 -14.49
N ASP A 128 -10.81 19.18 -15.05
CA ASP A 128 -11.67 20.08 -14.29
C ASP A 128 -12.88 19.28 -13.77
N GLU A 129 -12.64 18.62 -12.64
CA GLU A 129 -13.57 17.95 -11.70
C GLU A 129 -14.55 16.88 -12.25
N ILE A 130 -14.91 15.94 -11.36
CA ILE A 130 -15.99 14.94 -11.51
C ILE A 130 -17.05 15.30 -10.48
#